data_AF-A0A354PG13-F1
#
_entry.id   AF-A0A354PG13-F1
#
_cell.length_a   1.000
_cell.length_b   1.000
_cell.length_c   1.000
_cell.angle_alpha   90.00
_cell.angle_beta   90.00
_cell.angle_gamma   90.00
#
_symmetry.space_group_name_H-M   'P 1'
#
loop_
_entity.id
_entity.type
_entity.pdbx_description
1 polymer ?
#
loop_
_entity_poly.entity_id
_entity_poly.type
_entity_poly.pdbx_seq_one_letter_code
_entity_poly.pdbx_strand_id
1 'polypeptide(L)'
;MNFGAVVRQLRRQKGWSLRDLAAKVDVGFTYLSRVENERLNFGDYPSDALIHRLSEALEADEEELLMLAQRAPDRIRNRVFERPEVFAALAECDDKTLDKVMSQIGDHPQRHKPKPA
;
A
#
# COMPACT_ATOMS: atom_id res chain seq x y z
N MET A 1 11.54 -4.44 -0.09
CA MET A 1 11.37 -3.50 -1.22
C MET A 1 10.47 -2.38 -0.74
N ASN A 2 10.68 -1.15 -1.18
CA ASN A 2 9.87 0.00 -0.74
C ASN A 2 8.87 0.44 -1.82
N PHE A 3 7.94 1.32 -1.46
CA PHE A 3 6.86 1.77 -2.34
C PHE A 3 7.38 2.30 -3.69
N GLY A 4 8.34 3.22 -3.66
CA GLY A 4 8.87 3.86 -4.88
C GLY A 4 9.54 2.86 -5.83
N ALA A 5 10.27 1.88 -5.29
CA ALA A 5 10.88 0.81 -6.07
C ALA A 5 9.85 -0.10 -6.73
N VAL A 6 8.78 -0.48 -6.01
CA VAL A 6 7.68 -1.32 -6.56
C VAL A 6 6.98 -0.59 -7.71
N VAL A 7 6.59 0.67 -7.52
CA VAL A 7 5.95 1.48 -8.57
C VAL A 7 6.82 1.57 -9.81
N ARG A 8 8.13 1.85 -9.64
CA ARG A 8 9.08 1.89 -10.74
C ARG A 8 9.19 0.56 -11.47
N GLN A 9 9.26 -0.54 -10.73
CA GLN A 9 9.37 -1.88 -11.30
C GLN A 9 8.14 -2.19 -12.16
N LEU A 10 6.94 -2.01 -11.62
CA LEU A 10 5.67 -2.24 -12.32
C LEU A 10 5.56 -1.38 -13.58
N ARG A 11 5.90 -0.09 -13.49
CA ARG A 11 5.91 0.82 -14.64
C ARG A 11 6.83 0.30 -15.75
N ARG A 12 8.03 -0.15 -15.39
CA ARG A 12 9.01 -0.70 -16.35
C ARG A 12 8.53 -2.03 -16.95
N GLN A 13 7.86 -2.88 -16.19
CA GLN A 13 7.25 -4.11 -16.69
C GLN A 13 6.16 -3.83 -17.74
N LYS A 14 5.40 -2.74 -17.59
CA LYS A 14 4.45 -2.23 -18.59
C LYS A 14 5.11 -1.54 -19.79
N GLY A 15 6.44 -1.36 -19.78
CA GLY A 15 7.18 -0.66 -20.85
C GLY A 15 6.95 0.86 -20.87
N TRP A 16 6.45 1.45 -19.78
CA TRP A 16 6.05 2.86 -19.74
C TRP A 16 7.19 3.78 -19.30
N SER A 17 7.29 4.94 -19.94
CA SER A 17 8.09 6.06 -19.45
C SER A 17 7.44 6.72 -18.23
N LEU A 18 8.18 7.57 -17.52
CA LEU A 18 7.61 8.37 -16.44
C LEU A 18 6.46 9.26 -16.93
N ARG A 19 6.54 9.78 -18.16
CA ARG A 19 5.48 10.64 -18.72
C ARG A 19 4.20 9.84 -19.00
N ASP A 20 4.33 8.61 -19.46
CA ASP A 20 3.19 7.74 -19.75
C ASP A 20 2.40 7.42 -18.47
N LEU A 21 3.10 7.00 -17.40
CA LEU A 21 2.43 6.72 -16.13
C LEU A 21 1.89 8.00 -15.50
N ALA A 22 2.64 9.10 -15.54
CA ALA A 22 2.21 10.38 -14.99
C ALA A 22 0.92 10.89 -15.65
N ALA A 23 0.77 10.72 -16.97
CA ALA A 23 -0.46 11.04 -17.67
C ALA A 23 -1.62 10.12 -17.26
N LYS A 24 -1.37 8.82 -17.07
CA LYS A 24 -2.40 7.84 -16.65
C LYS A 24 -2.92 8.10 -15.24
N VAL A 25 -2.04 8.50 -14.33
CA VAL A 25 -2.41 8.80 -12.94
C VAL A 25 -2.53 10.28 -12.67
N ASP A 26 -2.74 11.09 -13.72
CA ASP A 26 -2.99 12.54 -13.69
C ASP A 26 -2.18 13.27 -12.60
N VAL A 27 -0.85 13.25 -12.77
CA VAL A 27 0.13 14.01 -11.96
C VAL A 27 1.29 14.48 -12.83
N GLY A 28 2.09 15.41 -12.33
CA GLY A 28 3.34 15.81 -13.00
C GLY A 28 4.41 14.71 -12.96
N PHE A 29 5.11 14.47 -14.07
CA PHE A 29 6.19 13.46 -14.14
C PHE A 29 7.34 13.73 -13.14
N THR A 30 7.59 14.99 -12.77
CA THR A 30 8.58 15.36 -11.75
C THR A 30 8.15 14.94 -10.36
N TYR A 31 6.84 14.97 -10.07
CA TYR A 31 6.28 14.44 -8.84
C TYR A 31 6.35 12.91 -8.83
N LEU A 32 5.92 12.24 -9.90
CA LEU A 32 6.05 10.78 -10.02
C LEU A 32 7.51 10.30 -9.90
N SER A 33 8.46 11.04 -10.48
CA SER A 33 9.88 10.76 -10.30
C SER A 33 10.32 10.84 -8.85
N ARG A 34 9.86 11.84 -8.08
CA ARG A 34 10.14 11.92 -6.64
C ARG A 34 9.51 10.78 -5.86
N VAL A 35 8.28 10.39 -6.21
CA VAL A 35 7.58 9.22 -5.63
C VAL A 35 8.40 7.95 -5.83
N GLU A 36 8.84 7.67 -7.06
CA GLU A 36 9.64 6.47 -7.35
C GLU A 36 11.04 6.47 -6.71
N ASN A 37 11.55 7.64 -6.32
CA ASN A 37 12.87 7.82 -5.72
C ASN A 37 12.84 8.05 -4.20
N GLU A 38 11.66 7.99 -3.56
CA GLU A 38 11.49 8.30 -2.13
C GLU A 38 12.01 9.68 -1.73
N ARG A 39 11.74 10.69 -2.57
CA ARG A 39 12.16 12.09 -2.36
C ARG A 39 10.96 13.01 -2.11
N LEU A 40 10.00 12.54 -1.31
CA LEU A 40 8.88 13.37 -0.85
C LEU A 40 9.32 14.10 0.42
N ASN A 41 9.43 15.42 0.34
CA ASN A 41 10.06 16.22 1.40
C ASN A 41 9.19 16.41 2.66
N PHE A 42 7.94 15.94 2.66
CA PHE A 42 7.00 16.07 3.78
C PHE A 42 5.95 14.95 3.71
N GLY A 43 5.98 14.01 4.65
CA GLY A 43 5.10 12.83 4.66
C GLY A 43 5.53 11.85 3.55
N ASP A 44 6.18 10.76 3.94
CA ASP A 44 7.04 9.94 3.07
C ASP A 44 6.34 9.25 1.88
N TYR A 45 5.03 9.45 1.69
CA TYR A 45 4.21 8.71 0.73
C TYR A 45 3.12 9.54 0.04
N PRO A 46 2.72 9.17 -1.19
CA PRO A 46 1.61 9.82 -1.89
C PRO A 46 0.27 9.64 -1.16
N SER A 47 -0.75 10.39 -1.60
CA SER A 47 -2.11 10.27 -1.06
C SER A 47 -2.74 8.91 -1.39
N ASP A 48 -3.72 8.47 -0.58
CA ASP A 48 -4.55 7.28 -0.86
C ASP A 48 -5.12 7.33 -2.28
N ALA A 49 -5.63 8.50 -2.71
CA ALA A 49 -6.17 8.70 -4.05
C ALA A 49 -5.14 8.52 -5.19
N LEU A 50 -3.86 8.87 -4.97
CA LEU A 50 -2.83 8.59 -5.95
C LEU A 50 -2.43 7.10 -5.91
N ILE A 51 -2.37 6.48 -4.73
CA ILE A 51 -2.06 5.06 -4.59
C ILE A 51 -3.12 4.20 -5.31
N HIS A 52 -4.40 4.54 -5.17
CA HIS A 52 -5.50 3.91 -5.89
C HIS A 52 -5.36 4.05 -7.42
N ARG A 53 -5.09 5.27 -7.93
CA ARG A 53 -4.85 5.44 -9.38
C ARG A 53 -3.61 4.67 -9.86
N LEU A 54 -2.58 4.56 -9.02
CA LEU A 54 -1.38 3.77 -9.32
C LEU A 54 -1.70 2.27 -9.36
N SER A 55 -2.49 1.74 -8.42
CA SER A 55 -2.89 0.32 -8.42
C SER A 55 -3.70 -0.02 -9.67
N GLU A 56 -4.68 0.82 -10.04
CA GLU A 56 -5.45 0.64 -11.26
C GLU A 56 -4.58 0.71 -12.52
N ALA A 57 -3.76 1.75 -12.66
CA ALA A 57 -2.93 1.93 -13.85
C ALA A 57 -1.88 0.84 -14.00
N LEU A 58 -1.30 0.35 -12.89
CA LEU A 58 -0.24 -0.64 -12.91
C LEU A 58 -0.75 -2.08 -12.79
N GLU A 59 -2.06 -2.29 -12.63
CA GLU A 59 -2.69 -3.57 -12.33
C GLU A 59 -2.04 -4.27 -11.13
N ALA A 60 -1.85 -3.51 -10.05
CA ALA A 60 -1.21 -3.94 -8.82
C ALA A 60 -2.20 -4.13 -7.67
N ASP A 61 -1.79 -4.86 -6.63
CA ASP A 61 -2.56 -4.97 -5.39
C ASP A 61 -2.50 -3.64 -4.61
N GLU A 62 -3.66 -2.98 -4.49
CA GLU A 62 -3.78 -1.71 -3.79
C GLU A 62 -3.46 -1.82 -2.30
N GLU A 63 -3.89 -2.91 -1.63
CA GLU A 63 -3.59 -3.09 -0.20
C GLU A 63 -2.09 -3.25 0.02
N GLU A 64 -1.40 -3.95 -0.88
CA GLU A 64 0.07 -4.06 -0.85
C GLU A 64 0.74 -2.69 -1.03
N LEU A 65 0.29 -1.90 -2.01
CA LEU A 65 0.82 -0.55 -2.22
C LEU A 65 0.57 0.39 -1.03
N LEU A 66 -0.62 0.33 -0.42
CA LEU A 66 -0.95 1.10 0.79
C LEU A 66 -0.05 0.71 1.96
N MET A 67 0.16 -0.59 2.19
CA MET A 67 1.04 -1.09 3.26
C MET A 67 2.49 -0.66 3.05
N LEU A 68 3.01 -0.74 1.82
CA LEU A 68 4.34 -0.23 1.47
C LEU A 68 4.47 1.28 1.65
N ALA A 69 3.34 1.99 1.56
CA ALA A 69 3.22 3.41 1.83
C ALA A 69 2.97 3.74 3.31
N GLN A 70 3.08 2.75 4.22
CA GLN A 70 2.74 2.91 5.64
C GLN A 70 1.31 3.44 5.88
N ARG A 71 0.37 3.10 5.00
CA ARG A 71 -1.05 3.47 5.10
C ARG A 71 -1.88 2.22 5.33
N ALA A 72 -2.69 2.21 6.39
CA ALA A 72 -3.60 1.11 6.66
C ALA A 72 -4.74 1.08 5.62
N PRO A 73 -4.99 -0.05 4.93
CA PRO A 73 -6.17 -0.25 4.10
C PRO A 73 -7.47 0.03 4.86
N ASP A 74 -8.51 0.47 4.16
CA ASP A 74 -9.79 0.84 4.78
C ASP A 74 -10.41 -0.31 5.60
N ARG A 75 -10.26 -1.55 5.15
CA ARG A 75 -10.70 -2.72 5.90
C ARG A 75 -10.07 -2.80 7.30
N ILE A 76 -8.77 -2.53 7.40
CA ILE A 76 -8.04 -2.53 8.68
C ILE A 76 -8.42 -1.30 9.48
N ARG A 77 -8.43 -0.11 8.85
CA ARG A 77 -8.79 1.16 9.49
C ARG A 77 -10.18 1.11 10.12
N ASN A 78 -11.17 0.63 9.39
CA ASN A 78 -12.55 0.45 9.88
C ASN A 78 -12.58 -0.50 11.07
N ARG A 79 -11.85 -1.61 11.00
CA ARG A 79 -11.83 -2.61 12.07
C ARG A 79 -11.19 -2.08 13.36
N VAL A 80 -10.18 -1.21 13.25
CA VAL A 80 -9.60 -0.48 14.39
C VAL A 80 -10.64 0.43 15.05
N PHE A 81 -11.44 1.16 14.26
CA PHE A 81 -12.50 2.02 14.82
C PHE A 81 -13.68 1.25 15.41
N GLU A 82 -14.01 0.07 14.86
CA GLU A 82 -15.08 -0.78 15.40
C GLU A 82 -14.73 -1.42 16.74
N ARG A 83 -13.44 -1.75 16.97
CA ARG A 83 -12.96 -2.50 18.15
C ARG A 83 -11.65 -1.90 18.70
N PRO A 84 -11.64 -0.61 19.08
CA PRO A 84 -10.40 0.10 19.44
C PRO A 84 -9.67 -0.56 20.61
N GLU A 85 -10.39 -1.10 21.60
CA GLU A 85 -9.81 -1.78 22.75
C GLU A 85 -9.03 -3.05 22.38
N VAL A 86 -9.50 -3.79 21.35
CA VAL A 86 -8.83 -5.00 20.88
C VAL A 86 -7.51 -4.62 20.20
N PHE A 87 -7.53 -3.63 19.30
CA PHE A 87 -6.32 -3.23 18.58
C PHE A 87 -5.32 -2.50 19.47
N ALA A 88 -5.78 -1.75 20.47
CA ALA A 88 -4.91 -1.18 21.49
C ALA A 88 -4.19 -2.30 22.29
N ALA A 89 -4.92 -3.34 22.72
CA ALA A 89 -4.30 -4.48 23.40
C ALA A 89 -3.30 -5.24 22.50
N LEU A 90 -3.63 -5.42 21.21
CA LEU A 90 -2.72 -6.02 20.25
C LEU A 90 -1.45 -5.17 20.02
N ALA A 91 -1.56 -3.84 20.02
CA ALA A 91 -0.41 -2.95 19.85
C ALA A 91 0.60 -3.01 21.00
N GLU A 92 0.17 -3.41 22.20
CA GLU A 92 1.02 -3.59 23.39
C GLU A 92 1.63 -5.01 23.50
N CYS A 93 1.19 -5.95 22.66
CA CYS A 93 1.70 -7.31 22.68
C CYS A 93 3.12 -7.40 22.07
N ASP A 94 3.94 -8.30 22.61
CA ASP A 94 5.19 -8.70 21.96
C ASP A 94 4.94 -9.64 20.76
N ASP A 95 5.94 -9.79 19.90
CA ASP A 95 5.85 -10.63 18.69
C ASP A 95 5.43 -12.07 19.03
N LYS A 96 5.91 -12.64 20.16
CA LYS A 96 5.55 -13.99 20.59
C LYS A 96 4.06 -14.12 20.92
N THR A 97 3.49 -13.10 21.54
CA THR A 97 2.06 -13.08 21.87
C THR A 97 1.22 -12.90 20.61
N LEU A 98 1.66 -12.04 19.68
CA LEU A 98 1.01 -11.84 18.38
C LEU A 98 1.02 -13.13 17.54
N ASP A 99 2.14 -13.86 17.48
CA ASP A 99 2.25 -15.15 16.80
C ASP A 99 1.27 -16.18 17.39
N LYS A 100 1.12 -16.20 18.72
CA LYS A 100 0.15 -17.07 19.40
C LYS A 100 -1.29 -16.71 19.03
N VAL A 101 -1.63 -15.42 18.97
CA VAL A 101 -2.96 -14.96 18.51
C VAL A 101 -3.22 -15.40 17.07
N MET A 102 -2.24 -15.22 16.17
CA MET A 102 -2.33 -15.66 14.77
C MET A 102 -2.61 -17.16 14.65
N SER A 103 -1.90 -18.00 15.44
CA SER A 103 -2.12 -19.45 15.44
C SER A 103 -3.54 -19.87 15.87
N GLN A 104 -4.22 -19.05 16.66
CA GLN A 104 -5.58 -19.33 17.16
C GLN A 104 -6.68 -18.93 16.18
N ILE A 105 -6.44 -17.94 15.31
CA ILE A 105 -7.44 -17.39 14.38
C ILE A 105 -7.27 -17.88 12.93
N GLY A 106 -6.22 -18.67 12.66
CA GLY A 106 -5.90 -19.22 11.35
C GLY A 106 -4.88 -18.38 10.60
N ASP A 107 -3.85 -19.04 10.04
CA ASP A 107 -2.57 -18.43 9.64
C ASP A 107 -2.63 -17.42 8.48
N HIS A 108 -3.80 -17.24 7.84
CA HIS A 108 -3.93 -16.39 6.65
C HIS A 108 -5.25 -15.59 6.64
N PRO A 109 -5.26 -14.31 7.02
CA PRO A 109 -6.37 -13.43 6.64
C PRO A 109 -6.47 -13.46 5.11
N GLN A 110 -7.68 -13.71 4.57
CA GLN A 110 -7.90 -13.79 3.13
C GLN A 110 -7.37 -12.52 2.45
N ARG A 111 -6.27 -12.64 1.70
CA ARG A 111 -5.80 -11.56 0.82
C ARG A 111 -6.81 -11.43 -0.31
N HIS A 112 -7.42 -10.27 -0.45
CA HIS A 112 -8.32 -9.99 -1.55
C HIS A 112 -7.47 -9.89 -2.82
N LYS A 113 -7.44 -10.93 -3.66
CA LYS A 113 -6.82 -10.80 -4.99
C LYS A 113 -7.64 -9.80 -5.81
N PRO A 114 -6.99 -8.88 -6.56
CA PRO A 114 -7.71 -8.04 -7.50
C PRO A 114 -8.42 -8.94 -8.52
N LYS A 115 -9.67 -8.57 -8.86
CA LYS A 115 -10.46 -9.26 -9.87
C LYS A 115 -9.76 -9.05 -11.22
N PRO A 116 -9.40 -10.10 -11.98
CA PRO A 116 -8.88 -9.89 -13.33
C PRO A 116 -9.95 -9.21 -14.18
N ALA A 117 -9.51 -8.20 -14.95
CA ALA A 117 -10.32 -7.48 -15.92
C ALA A 117 -10.85 -8.41 -17.03
#